data_AF-A0A4Q5A2E1-F1
#
_entry.id   AF-A0A4Q5A2E1-F1
#
_cell.length_a   1.000
_cell.length_b   1.000
_cell.length_c   1.000
_cell.angle_alpha   90.00
_cell.angle_beta   90.00
_cell.angle_gamma   90.00
#
_symmetry.space_group_name_H-M   'P 1'
#
loop_
_entity.id
_entity.type
_entity.pdbx_description
1 polymer ?
#
loop_
_entity_poly.entity_id
_entity_poly.type
_entity_poly.pdbx_seq_one_letter_code
_entity_poly.pdbx_strand_id
1 'polypeptide(L)'
;MTTTPNAHDIHTAIHRIKGKLPLLRLIASKKIRIRRQPAQGATTAPTPVNLAALDLLDQLHTLARMLTRAANILPHTGPITDLYENLDDDHACHALANRCDTTHIMRLLDQAWTRICRLSEPDTAHRYVGVCPWCGYAVWIPERHTGDWVCDMCRRPVPLDQVMAAHELRLLTSGVVGTAAELATLLRSCGYDARRKTICEWRRRGRIAPVAESEQGPVYALADVIRKLV
;
A
#
# COMPACT_ATOMS: atom_id res chain seq x y z
N MET A 1 -18.98 -2.56 26.38
CA MET A 1 -18.32 -3.77 26.91
C MET A 1 -17.39 -4.28 25.82
N THR A 2 -16.09 -4.04 25.93
CA THR A 2 -15.12 -4.54 24.96
C THR A 2 -14.79 -5.98 25.35
N THR A 3 -15.39 -6.95 24.66
CA THR A 3 -15.03 -8.36 24.80
C THR A 3 -13.57 -8.51 24.45
N THR A 4 -12.76 -9.02 25.38
CA THR A 4 -11.35 -9.29 25.14
C THR A 4 -11.25 -10.33 24.01
N PRO A 5 -10.46 -10.07 22.95
CA PRO A 5 -10.35 -11.02 21.85
C PRO A 5 -9.78 -12.35 22.32
N ASN A 6 -10.34 -13.45 21.84
CA ASN A 6 -9.87 -14.80 22.15
C ASN A 6 -8.96 -15.36 21.04
N ALA A 7 -8.42 -16.56 21.24
CA ALA A 7 -7.53 -17.20 20.27
C ALA A 7 -8.20 -17.44 18.91
N HIS A 8 -9.51 -17.71 18.89
CA HIS A 8 -10.27 -17.88 17.65
C HIS A 8 -10.33 -16.57 16.85
N ASP A 9 -10.57 -15.43 17.52
CA ASP A 9 -10.59 -14.11 16.86
C ASP A 9 -9.23 -13.78 16.21
N ILE A 10 -8.13 -14.09 16.91
CA ILE A 10 -6.77 -13.91 16.40
C ILE A 10 -6.50 -14.82 15.22
N HIS A 11 -6.85 -16.11 15.34
CA HIS A 11 -6.69 -17.09 14.27
C HIS A 11 -7.45 -16.65 13.02
N THR A 12 -8.74 -16.31 13.14
CA THR A 12 -9.54 -15.79 12.02
C THR A 12 -8.90 -14.55 11.39
N ALA A 13 -8.33 -13.66 12.20
CA ALA A 13 -7.70 -12.44 11.72
C ALA A 13 -6.37 -12.64 11.00
N ILE A 14 -5.57 -13.63 11.42
CA ILE A 14 -4.31 -14.03 10.77
C ILE A 14 -4.63 -14.83 9.50
N HIS A 15 -5.55 -15.79 9.59
CA HIS A 15 -5.97 -16.65 8.49
C HIS A 15 -6.48 -15.85 7.28
N ARG A 16 -7.33 -14.83 7.52
CA ARG A 16 -7.84 -13.96 6.44
C ARG A 16 -6.70 -13.19 5.75
N ILE A 17 -5.74 -12.65 6.51
CA ILE A 17 -4.59 -11.91 5.95
C ILE A 17 -3.73 -12.86 5.12
N LYS A 18 -3.38 -14.02 5.68
CA LYS A 18 -2.63 -15.10 5.03
C LYS A 18 -3.26 -15.47 3.68
N GLY A 19 -4.58 -15.69 3.66
CA GLY A 19 -5.32 -16.05 2.44
C GLY A 19 -5.25 -14.99 1.32
N LYS A 20 -5.00 -13.72 1.66
CA LYS A 20 -4.86 -12.62 0.67
C LYS A 20 -3.42 -12.32 0.29
N LEU A 21 -2.41 -12.84 0.98
CA LEU A 21 -0.99 -12.62 0.65
C LEU A 21 -0.63 -13.02 -0.79
N PRO A 22 -1.10 -14.15 -1.35
CA PRO A 22 -0.84 -14.48 -2.74
C PRO A 22 -1.42 -13.43 -3.68
N LEU A 23 -2.68 -13.00 -3.47
CA LEU A 23 -3.32 -11.95 -4.28
C LEU A 23 -2.54 -10.64 -4.19
N LEU A 24 -2.15 -10.21 -2.99
CA LEU A 24 -1.37 -8.98 -2.78
C LEU A 24 0.01 -9.04 -3.43
N ARG A 25 0.68 -10.19 -3.34
CA ARG A 25 1.92 -10.44 -4.09
C ARG A 25 1.67 -10.38 -5.58
N LEU A 26 0.57 -10.91 -6.10
CA LEU A 26 0.24 -10.85 -7.53
C LEU A 26 -0.20 -9.43 -7.96
N ILE A 27 -0.76 -8.62 -7.07
CA ILE A 27 -1.02 -7.18 -7.30
C ILE A 27 0.29 -6.39 -7.32
N ALA A 28 1.20 -6.66 -6.38
CA ALA A 28 2.51 -6.02 -6.30
C ALA A 28 3.45 -6.47 -7.44
N SER A 29 3.46 -7.76 -7.76
CA SER A 29 4.27 -8.41 -8.81
C SER A 29 3.55 -8.56 -10.15
N LYS A 30 2.35 -7.95 -10.30
CA LYS A 30 1.72 -7.69 -11.61
C LYS A 30 1.11 -8.91 -12.32
N LYS A 31 0.84 -10.02 -11.61
CA LYS A 31 0.34 -11.29 -12.17
C LYS A 31 -1.18 -11.50 -12.08
N ILE A 32 -1.96 -10.63 -11.41
CA ILE A 32 -3.43 -10.68 -11.48
C ILE A 32 -3.98 -9.43 -12.18
N ARG A 33 -4.64 -9.65 -13.33
CA ARG A 33 -5.62 -8.71 -13.87
C ARG A 33 -6.87 -8.81 -13.00
N ILE A 34 -7.06 -7.90 -12.05
CA ILE A 34 -8.39 -7.71 -11.45
C ILE A 34 -9.30 -7.30 -12.62
N ARG A 35 -10.29 -8.14 -12.91
CA ARG A 35 -11.07 -8.15 -14.14
C ARG A 35 -11.81 -6.82 -14.31
N ARG A 36 -11.17 -5.84 -14.95
CA ARG A 36 -11.85 -4.68 -15.52
C ARG A 36 -12.77 -5.19 -16.63
N GLN A 37 -14.06 -4.92 -16.52
CA GLN A 37 -14.97 -5.13 -17.64
C GLN A 37 -14.51 -4.22 -18.80
N PRO A 38 -14.41 -4.73 -20.04
CA PRO A 38 -13.59 -4.11 -21.07
C PRO A 38 -14.34 -2.97 -21.77
N ALA A 39 -13.75 -1.78 -21.78
CA ALA A 39 -13.88 -0.90 -22.94
C ALA A 39 -12.88 -1.41 -23.99
N GLN A 40 -13.38 -1.66 -25.20
CA GLN A 40 -12.71 -2.39 -26.27
C GLN A 40 -11.36 -1.78 -26.69
N GLY A 41 -10.38 -2.65 -26.97
CA GLY A 41 -9.23 -2.34 -27.84
C GLY A 41 -8.00 -1.71 -27.19
N ALA A 42 -7.30 -2.43 -26.29
CA ALA A 42 -5.93 -2.05 -25.92
C ALA A 42 -5.05 -3.28 -25.67
N THR A 43 -4.25 -3.66 -26.67
CA THR A 43 -3.05 -4.49 -26.49
C THR A 43 -2.08 -3.71 -25.58
N THR A 44 -2.06 -4.07 -24.29
CA THR A 44 -1.31 -3.33 -23.26
C THR A 44 -0.13 -4.14 -22.76
N ALA A 45 1.06 -3.57 -22.95
CA ALA A 45 2.30 -3.97 -22.33
C ALA A 45 2.22 -3.88 -20.78
N PRO A 46 3.11 -4.57 -20.05
CA PRO A 46 3.00 -4.76 -18.60
C PRO A 46 3.08 -3.43 -17.81
N THR A 47 2.04 -3.08 -17.04
CA THR A 47 1.90 -1.89 -16.12
C THR A 47 2.70 -1.90 -14.81
N PRO A 48 3.35 -0.83 -14.34
CA PRO A 48 4.41 -0.87 -13.30
C PRO A 48 3.98 -1.43 -11.94
N VAL A 49 4.97 -1.79 -11.12
CA VAL A 49 4.84 -2.24 -9.71
C VAL A 49 3.88 -1.35 -8.92
N ASN A 50 2.88 -1.95 -8.27
CA ASN A 50 1.97 -1.23 -7.38
C ASN A 50 2.68 -0.93 -6.05
N LEU A 51 3.26 0.27 -5.94
CA LEU A 51 4.03 0.70 -4.76
C LEU A 51 3.20 0.66 -3.46
N ALA A 52 1.89 0.92 -3.53
CA ALA A 52 1.02 0.81 -2.35
C ALA A 52 0.85 -0.65 -1.90
N ALA A 53 0.77 -1.60 -2.85
CA ALA A 53 0.76 -3.02 -2.53
C ALA A 53 2.13 -3.52 -2.04
N LEU A 54 3.23 -2.97 -2.55
CA LEU A 54 4.58 -3.29 -2.08
C LEU A 54 4.84 -2.78 -0.67
N ASP A 55 4.45 -1.53 -0.38
CA ASP A 55 4.51 -0.92 0.96
C ASP A 55 3.64 -1.70 1.95
N LEU A 56 2.42 -2.10 1.54
CA LEU A 56 1.58 -2.95 2.39
C LEU A 56 2.22 -4.32 2.64
N LEU A 57 2.86 -4.93 1.63
CA LEU A 57 3.57 -6.20 1.85
C LEU A 57 4.73 -6.04 2.85
N ASP A 58 5.48 -4.95 2.80
CA ASP A 58 6.56 -4.68 3.76
C ASP A 58 6.04 -4.41 5.17
N GLN A 59 4.94 -3.67 5.29
CA GLN A 59 4.24 -3.44 6.57
C GLN A 59 3.69 -4.74 7.16
N LEU A 60 3.09 -5.61 6.32
CA LEU A 60 2.58 -6.91 6.76
C LEU A 60 3.73 -7.84 7.18
N HIS A 61 4.89 -7.76 6.52
CA HIS A 61 6.09 -8.51 6.89
C HIS A 61 6.59 -8.03 8.27
N THR A 62 6.71 -6.71 8.45
CA THR A 62 7.09 -6.11 9.74
C THR A 62 6.14 -6.53 10.86
N LEU A 63 4.82 -6.48 10.60
CA LEU A 63 3.79 -6.92 11.54
C LEU A 63 3.95 -8.39 11.89
N ALA A 64 4.14 -9.27 10.90
CA ALA A 64 4.32 -10.69 11.14
C ALA A 64 5.53 -10.96 12.05
N ARG A 65 6.67 -10.30 11.81
CA ARG A 65 7.86 -10.45 12.65
C ARG A 65 7.63 -9.99 14.08
N MET A 66 6.87 -8.90 14.27
CA MET A 66 6.49 -8.43 15.60
C MET A 66 5.61 -9.47 16.32
N LEU A 67 4.62 -10.05 15.62
CA LEU A 67 3.73 -11.06 16.17
C LEU A 67 4.45 -12.37 16.46
N THR A 68 5.35 -12.84 15.60
CA THR A 68 6.16 -14.05 15.83
C THR A 68 6.98 -13.91 17.11
N ARG A 69 7.60 -12.73 17.32
CA ARG A 69 8.31 -12.42 18.57
C ARG A 69 7.36 -12.35 19.77
N ALA A 70 6.19 -11.72 19.60
CA ALA A 70 5.20 -11.58 20.67
C ALA A 70 4.61 -12.93 21.11
N ALA A 71 4.50 -13.88 20.18
CA ALA A 71 4.09 -15.27 20.41
C ALA A 71 5.23 -16.17 20.92
N ASN A 72 6.44 -15.62 21.11
CA ASN A 72 7.65 -16.33 21.52
C ASN A 72 8.03 -17.52 20.60
N ILE A 73 7.74 -17.38 19.30
CA ILE A 73 8.14 -18.33 18.27
C ILE A 73 9.57 -17.99 17.84
N LEU A 74 10.38 -19.02 17.59
CA LEU A 74 11.79 -18.86 17.21
C LEU A 74 11.92 -17.88 16.03
N PRO A 75 12.86 -16.91 16.07
CA PRO A 75 12.96 -15.87 15.06
C PRO A 75 13.21 -16.48 13.67
N HIS A 76 12.16 -16.51 12.87
CA HIS A 76 12.22 -16.98 11.50
C HIS A 76 12.54 -15.81 10.58
N THR A 77 13.67 -15.88 9.88
CA THR A 77 14.00 -14.96 8.78
C THR A 77 13.57 -15.62 7.47
N GLY A 78 12.26 -15.64 7.24
CA GLY A 78 11.65 -16.25 6.06
C GLY A 78 10.81 -15.25 5.27
N PRO A 79 10.31 -15.63 4.08
CA PRO A 79 9.34 -14.83 3.35
C PRO A 79 8.06 -14.65 4.17
N ILE A 80 7.32 -13.58 3.89
CA ILE A 80 6.07 -13.24 4.59
C ILE A 80 5.05 -14.39 4.65
N THR A 81 4.99 -15.24 3.64
CA THR A 81 4.10 -16.42 3.61
C THR A 81 4.38 -17.37 4.75
N ASP A 82 5.65 -17.66 5.00
CA ASP A 82 6.06 -18.65 5.99
C ASP A 82 5.88 -18.08 7.41
N LEU A 83 6.04 -16.76 7.57
CA LEU A 83 5.74 -16.09 8.83
C LEU A 83 4.25 -16.17 9.17
N TYR A 84 3.37 -15.90 8.21
CA TYR A 84 1.92 -16.01 8.44
C TYR A 84 1.47 -17.48 8.54
N GLU A 85 2.17 -18.44 7.93
CA GLU A 85 1.91 -19.87 8.14
C GLU A 85 2.15 -20.28 9.59
N ASN A 86 3.30 -19.90 10.16
CA ASN A 86 3.65 -20.20 11.54
C ASN A 86 2.78 -19.44 12.56
N LEU A 87 2.24 -18.28 12.17
CA LEU A 87 1.32 -17.50 13.00
C LEU A 87 -0.12 -18.02 12.97
N ASP A 88 -0.49 -18.79 11.93
CA ASP A 88 -1.80 -19.42 11.76
C ASP A 88 -1.92 -20.74 12.55
N ASP A 89 -0.96 -21.03 13.43
CA ASP A 89 -0.95 -22.20 14.31
C ASP A 89 -1.68 -21.92 15.64
N ASP A 90 -2.33 -22.95 16.19
CA ASP A 90 -3.07 -22.85 17.45
C ASP A 90 -2.21 -22.37 18.61
N HIS A 91 -0.97 -22.87 18.73
CA HIS A 91 -0.06 -22.43 19.79
C HIS A 91 0.27 -20.94 19.68
N ALA A 92 0.51 -20.45 18.45
CA ALA A 92 0.77 -19.04 18.19
C ALA A 92 -0.45 -18.17 18.57
N CYS A 93 -1.64 -18.58 18.15
CA CYS A 93 -2.88 -17.84 18.41
C CYS A 93 -3.21 -17.78 19.90
N HIS A 94 -3.05 -18.89 20.63
CA HIS A 94 -3.21 -18.93 22.08
C HIS A 94 -2.17 -18.08 22.81
N ALA A 95 -0.91 -18.13 22.38
CA ALA A 95 0.14 -17.29 22.96
C ALA A 95 -0.17 -15.80 22.80
N LEU A 96 -0.67 -15.38 21.63
CA LEU A 96 -1.06 -13.99 21.36
C LEU A 96 -2.34 -13.57 22.09
N ALA A 97 -3.29 -14.49 22.33
CA ALA A 97 -4.53 -14.21 23.05
C ALA A 97 -4.33 -14.04 24.57
N ASN A 98 -3.31 -14.68 25.12
CA ASN A 98 -3.00 -14.61 26.55
C ASN A 98 -2.19 -13.37 26.94
N ARG A 99 -1.87 -12.48 25.99
CA ARG A 99 -1.08 -11.28 26.25
C ARG A 99 -1.95 -10.16 26.81
N CYS A 100 -1.34 -9.28 27.60
CA CYS A 100 -2.04 -8.08 28.11
C CYS A 100 -2.39 -7.09 26.99
N ASP A 101 -1.68 -7.10 25.86
CA ASP A 101 -1.87 -6.21 24.71
C ASP A 101 -2.67 -6.84 23.55
N THR A 102 -3.36 -7.97 23.77
CA THR A 102 -4.18 -8.66 22.76
C THR A 102 -5.17 -7.74 22.04
N THR A 103 -5.79 -6.81 22.75
CA THR A 103 -6.71 -5.84 22.13
C THR A 103 -5.99 -4.92 21.14
N HIS A 104 -4.72 -4.58 21.41
CA HIS A 104 -3.89 -3.81 20.49
C HIS A 104 -3.45 -4.65 19.29
N ILE A 105 -3.06 -5.91 19.53
CA ILE A 105 -2.71 -6.87 18.48
C ILE A 105 -3.87 -7.03 17.48
N MET A 106 -5.09 -7.26 17.97
CA MET A 106 -6.26 -7.38 17.10
C MET A 106 -6.53 -6.10 16.31
N ARG A 107 -6.33 -4.92 16.92
CA ARG A 107 -6.47 -3.65 16.20
C ARG A 107 -5.46 -3.54 15.05
N LEU A 108 -4.22 -3.99 15.23
CA LEU A 108 -3.22 -4.01 14.16
C LEU A 108 -3.60 -4.99 13.05
N LEU A 109 -4.13 -6.17 13.39
CA LEU A 109 -4.62 -7.16 12.42
C LEU A 109 -5.84 -6.66 11.64
N ASP A 110 -6.79 -5.97 12.30
CA ASP A 110 -7.94 -5.35 11.63
C ASP A 110 -7.53 -4.19 10.71
N GLN A 111 -6.55 -3.38 11.14
CA GLN A 111 -5.97 -2.34 10.31
C GLN A 111 -5.31 -2.91 9.05
N ALA A 112 -4.50 -3.95 9.21
CA ALA A 112 -3.88 -4.68 8.12
C ALA A 112 -4.95 -5.20 7.16
N TRP A 113 -5.95 -5.92 7.69
CA TRP A 113 -7.05 -6.47 6.89
C TRP A 113 -7.81 -5.40 6.09
N THR A 114 -8.15 -4.28 6.72
CA THR A 114 -8.87 -3.19 6.04
C THR A 114 -8.08 -2.65 4.85
N ARG A 115 -6.76 -2.49 4.99
CA ARG A 115 -5.88 -2.03 3.89
C ARG A 115 -5.81 -3.06 2.76
N ILE A 116 -5.75 -4.35 3.10
CA ILE A 116 -5.77 -5.46 2.15
C ILE A 116 -7.06 -5.44 1.31
N CYS A 117 -8.22 -5.30 1.95
CA CYS A 117 -9.51 -5.22 1.27
C CYS A 117 -9.56 -4.04 0.31
N ARG A 118 -9.15 -2.85 0.74
CA ARG A 118 -9.18 -1.63 -0.09
C ARG A 118 -8.25 -1.69 -1.30
N LEU A 119 -7.11 -2.37 -1.20
CA LEU A 119 -6.23 -2.60 -2.36
C LEU A 119 -6.73 -3.71 -3.28
N SER A 120 -7.44 -4.69 -2.74
CA SER A 120 -8.04 -5.78 -3.51
C SER A 120 -9.28 -5.32 -4.29
N GLU A 121 -9.98 -4.30 -3.77
CA GLU A 121 -11.21 -3.71 -4.32
C GLU A 121 -11.08 -2.18 -4.34
N PRO A 122 -10.38 -1.60 -5.32
CA PRO A 122 -10.16 -0.16 -5.38
C PRO A 122 -11.46 0.57 -5.69
N ASP A 123 -11.99 1.26 -4.67
CA ASP A 123 -13.05 2.26 -4.85
C ASP A 123 -12.48 3.48 -5.57
N THR A 124 -12.99 3.76 -6.78
CA THR A 124 -12.57 4.89 -7.61
C THR A 124 -12.93 6.25 -7.00
N ALA A 125 -13.72 6.32 -5.93
CA ALA A 125 -14.11 7.58 -5.30
C ALA A 125 -13.04 8.18 -4.37
N HIS A 126 -12.00 7.40 -3.99
CA HIS A 126 -11.03 7.79 -2.96
C HIS A 126 -9.58 7.76 -3.47
N ARG A 127 -8.80 8.80 -3.13
CA ARG A 127 -7.36 8.92 -3.44
C ARG A 127 -6.50 8.74 -2.19
N TYR A 128 -5.33 8.13 -2.36
CA TYR A 128 -4.33 8.04 -1.30
C TYR A 128 -3.59 9.36 -1.16
N VAL A 129 -3.47 9.87 0.07
CA VAL A 129 -2.74 11.13 0.34
C VAL A 129 -1.54 10.96 1.26
N GLY A 130 -1.40 9.82 1.94
CA GLY A 130 -0.29 9.54 2.82
C GLY A 130 -0.72 8.78 4.08
N VAL A 131 0.03 8.95 5.17
CA VAL A 131 -0.24 8.26 6.44
C VAL A 131 -0.51 9.26 7.56
N CYS A 132 -1.42 8.91 8.45
CA CYS A 132 -1.76 9.69 9.63
C CYS A 132 -0.52 9.85 10.51
N PRO A 133 -0.16 11.07 10.95
CA PRO A 133 1.05 11.28 11.76
C PRO A 133 0.92 10.69 13.17
N TRP A 134 -0.31 10.46 13.65
CA TRP A 134 -0.56 9.98 15.00
C TRP A 134 -0.49 8.46 15.14
N CYS A 135 -0.92 7.74 14.11
CA CYS A 135 -1.07 6.28 14.20
C CYS A 135 -0.57 5.53 12.96
N GLY A 136 -0.01 6.22 11.97
CA GLY A 136 0.45 5.60 10.73
C GLY A 136 -0.65 5.01 9.86
N TYR A 137 -1.93 5.33 10.13
CA TYR A 137 -3.06 4.86 9.32
C TYR A 137 -3.06 5.50 7.94
N ALA A 138 -3.15 4.70 6.88
CA ALA A 138 -3.25 5.20 5.51
C ALA A 138 -4.46 6.14 5.38
N VAL A 139 -4.22 7.36 4.92
CA VAL A 139 -5.23 8.38 4.74
C VAL A 139 -5.70 8.33 3.29
N TRP A 140 -6.97 7.99 3.13
CA TRP A 140 -7.67 7.95 1.86
C TRP A 140 -8.79 8.96 1.93
N ILE A 141 -8.79 9.94 1.04
CA ILE A 141 -9.84 10.97 1.02
C ILE A 141 -10.60 10.89 -0.29
N PRO A 142 -11.90 11.27 -0.30
CA PRO A 142 -12.62 11.45 -1.55
C PRO A 142 -11.85 12.37 -2.51
N GLU A 143 -11.91 12.09 -3.82
CA GLU A 143 -11.12 12.84 -4.81
C GLU A 143 -11.40 14.36 -4.78
N ARG A 144 -12.63 14.73 -4.41
CA ARG A 144 -13.09 16.13 -4.29
C ARG A 144 -13.23 16.62 -2.85
N HIS A 145 -12.59 15.94 -1.88
CA HIS A 145 -12.67 16.35 -0.48
C HIS A 145 -12.04 17.72 -0.25
N THR A 146 -12.75 18.58 0.48
CA THR A 146 -12.25 19.87 0.95
C THR A 146 -12.55 20.02 2.43
N GLY A 147 -11.62 20.62 3.18
CA GLY A 147 -11.75 20.85 4.62
C GLY A 147 -11.07 19.80 5.49
N ASP A 148 -11.35 19.87 6.79
CA ASP A 148 -10.70 19.06 7.81
C ASP A 148 -10.96 17.57 7.60
N TRP A 149 -9.95 16.76 7.92
CA TRP A 149 -10.07 15.31 7.89
C TRP A 149 -9.79 14.74 9.26
N VAL A 150 -10.59 13.74 9.62
CA VAL A 150 -10.39 12.99 10.84
C VAL A 150 -9.93 11.60 10.46
N CYS A 151 -8.86 11.12 11.07
CA CYS A 151 -8.35 9.78 10.81
C CYS A 151 -9.43 8.74 11.12
N ASP A 152 -9.79 7.92 10.13
CA ASP A 152 -10.77 6.82 10.30
C ASP A 152 -10.44 5.89 11.47
N MET A 153 -9.15 5.78 11.80
CA MET A 153 -8.65 4.86 12.82
C MET A 153 -8.53 5.49 14.21
N CYS A 154 -7.71 6.53 14.36
CA CYS A 154 -7.46 7.13 15.68
C CYS A 154 -8.44 8.26 16.03
N ARG A 155 -9.32 8.64 15.09
CA ARG A 155 -10.31 9.71 15.22
C ARG A 155 -9.72 11.06 15.61
N ARG A 156 -8.42 11.25 15.42
CA ARG A 156 -7.73 12.53 15.59
C ARG A 156 -7.77 13.33 14.29
N PRO A 157 -7.83 14.67 14.38
CA PRO A 157 -7.64 15.54 13.22
C PRO A 157 -6.32 15.25 12.52
N VAL A 158 -6.36 15.15 11.20
CA VAL A 158 -5.21 14.93 10.33
C VAL A 158 -4.92 16.22 9.59
N PRO A 159 -3.73 16.82 9.76
CA PRO A 159 -3.28 17.94 8.94
C PRO A 159 -2.98 17.43 7.53
N LEU A 160 -3.99 17.46 6.65
CA LEU A 160 -3.89 16.87 5.30
C LEU A 160 -2.79 17.52 4.46
N ASP A 161 -2.57 18.82 4.62
CA ASP A 161 -1.48 19.59 4.02
C ASP A 161 -0.11 19.00 4.36
N GLN A 162 0.15 18.75 5.65
CA GLN A 162 1.41 18.18 6.13
C GLN A 162 1.58 16.74 5.68
N VAL A 163 0.49 15.95 5.70
CA VAL A 163 0.52 14.55 5.25
C VAL A 163 0.81 14.47 3.75
N MET A 164 0.19 15.34 2.95
CA MET A 164 0.44 15.43 1.51
C MET A 164 1.87 15.88 1.22
N ALA A 165 2.37 16.89 1.92
CA ALA A 165 3.75 17.37 1.76
C ALA A 165 4.78 16.29 2.17
N ALA A 166 4.54 15.57 3.26
CA ALA A 166 5.40 14.47 3.70
C ALA A 166 5.36 13.29 2.71
N HIS A 167 4.20 13.01 2.12
CA HIS A 167 4.05 12.01 1.07
C HIS A 167 4.77 12.44 -0.21
N GLU A 168 4.63 13.69 -0.64
CA GLU A 168 5.34 14.26 -1.78
C GLU A 168 6.84 14.18 -1.60
N LEU A 169 7.37 14.63 -0.45
CA LEU A 169 8.79 14.53 -0.13
C LEU A 169 9.29 13.09 -0.24
N ARG A 170 8.50 12.13 0.28
CA ARG A 170 8.82 10.70 0.19
C ARG A 170 8.85 10.21 -1.25
N LEU A 171 7.94 10.67 -2.11
CA LEU A 171 7.96 10.35 -3.54
C LEU A 171 9.19 10.97 -4.23
N LEU A 172 9.53 12.22 -3.92
CA LEU A 172 10.71 12.92 -4.45
C LEU A 172 12.02 12.23 -4.04
N THR A 173 12.10 11.68 -2.83
CA THR A 173 13.29 10.98 -2.33
C THR A 173 13.29 9.48 -2.60
N SER A 174 12.22 8.92 -3.18
CA SER A 174 12.03 7.46 -3.31
C SER A 174 13.03 6.77 -4.25
N GLY A 175 13.72 7.53 -5.12
CA GLY A 175 14.57 6.97 -6.16
C GLY A 175 13.81 6.17 -7.23
N VAL A 176 12.47 6.21 -7.22
CA VAL A 176 11.64 5.45 -8.16
C VAL A 176 11.87 5.94 -9.59
N VAL A 177 12.07 4.98 -10.48
CA VAL A 177 12.18 5.21 -11.93
C VAL A 177 11.12 4.38 -12.65
N GLY A 178 10.61 4.89 -13.77
CA GLY A 178 9.61 4.19 -14.56
C GLY A 178 9.37 4.86 -15.91
N THR A 179 8.72 4.17 -16.83
CA THR A 179 8.34 4.77 -18.11
C THR A 179 7.25 5.84 -17.93
N ALA A 180 7.03 6.69 -18.93
CA ALA A 180 6.01 7.74 -18.87
C ALA A 180 4.58 7.21 -18.57
N ALA A 181 4.24 6.02 -19.07
CA ALA A 181 2.93 5.42 -18.80
C ALA A 181 2.81 4.95 -17.35
N GLU A 182 3.90 4.41 -16.84
CA GLU A 182 4.02 3.88 -15.50
C GLU A 182 3.93 4.99 -14.45
N LEU A 183 4.72 6.05 -14.62
CA LEU A 183 4.73 7.20 -13.72
C LEU A 183 3.38 7.94 -13.74
N ALA A 184 2.75 8.11 -14.90
CA ALA A 184 1.42 8.73 -14.98
C ALA A 184 0.36 7.94 -14.20
N THR A 185 0.44 6.61 -14.21
CA THR A 185 -0.51 5.77 -13.48
C THR A 185 -0.27 5.83 -11.98
N LEU A 186 1.00 5.76 -11.55
CA LEU A 186 1.39 5.91 -10.16
C LEU A 186 0.93 7.27 -9.61
N LEU A 187 1.25 8.35 -10.32
CA LEU A 187 0.92 9.71 -9.90
C LEU A 187 -0.60 9.94 -9.80
N ARG A 188 -1.39 9.39 -10.73
CA ARG A 188 -2.86 9.40 -10.61
C ARG A 188 -3.37 8.65 -9.39
N SER A 189 -2.78 7.50 -9.04
CA SER A 189 -3.16 6.78 -7.81
C SER A 189 -2.86 7.56 -6.53
N CYS A 190 -1.87 8.46 -6.59
CA CYS A 190 -1.55 9.44 -5.54
C CYS A 190 -2.34 10.76 -5.68
N GLY A 191 -3.27 10.86 -6.62
CA GLY A 191 -4.12 12.04 -6.80
C GLY A 191 -3.53 13.19 -7.62
N TYR A 192 -2.44 12.99 -8.35
CA TYR A 192 -1.90 13.99 -9.29
C TYR A 192 -2.55 13.84 -10.68
N ASP A 193 -2.84 14.95 -11.37
CA ASP A 193 -3.29 14.93 -12.79
C ASP A 193 -2.11 14.69 -13.75
N ALA A 194 -1.57 13.47 -13.69
CA ALA A 194 -0.49 13.04 -14.55
C ALA A 194 -1.03 12.24 -15.75
N ARG A 195 -0.63 12.64 -16.96
CA ARG A 195 -0.95 11.90 -18.19
C ARG A 195 0.33 11.50 -18.91
N ARG A 196 0.36 10.27 -19.45
CA ARG A 196 1.48 9.77 -20.25
C ARG A 196 1.88 10.75 -21.35
N LYS A 197 0.88 11.26 -22.09
CA LYS A 197 1.09 12.21 -23.19
C LYS A 197 1.83 13.46 -22.71
N THR A 198 1.45 14.01 -21.56
CA THR A 198 2.08 15.19 -20.95
C THR A 198 3.56 14.93 -20.64
N ILE A 199 3.89 13.77 -20.06
CA ILE A 199 5.27 13.38 -19.76
C ILE A 199 6.09 13.20 -21.06
N CYS A 200 5.53 12.53 -22.07
CA CYS A 200 6.17 12.40 -23.38
C CYS A 200 6.40 13.76 -24.06
N GLU A 201 5.47 14.71 -23.92
CA GLU A 201 5.64 16.06 -24.42
C GLU A 201 6.73 16.83 -23.66
N TRP A 202 6.85 16.64 -22.35
CA TRP A 202 7.96 17.22 -21.58
C TRP A 202 9.32 16.71 -22.05
N ARG A 203 9.44 15.42 -22.36
CA ARG A 203 10.65 14.86 -23.00
C ARG A 203 10.90 15.53 -24.35
N ARG A 204 9.89 15.59 -25.22
CA ARG A 204 10.02 16.20 -26.56
C ARG A 204 10.46 17.68 -26.49
N ARG A 205 10.04 18.39 -25.46
CA ARG A 205 10.40 19.79 -25.19
C ARG A 205 11.70 19.94 -24.38
N GLY A 206 12.43 18.86 -24.10
CA GLY A 206 13.68 18.89 -23.33
C GLY A 206 13.54 19.26 -21.85
N ARG A 207 12.33 19.20 -21.27
CA ARG A 207 12.07 19.60 -19.87
C ARG A 207 12.41 18.51 -18.85
N ILE A 208 12.45 17.26 -19.29
CA ILE A 208 12.85 16.08 -18.50
C ILE A 208 13.76 15.20 -19.37
N ALA A 209 14.77 14.59 -18.77
CA ALA A 209 15.68 13.67 -19.44
C ALA A 209 15.39 12.22 -19.00
N PRO A 210 15.50 11.24 -19.90
CA PRO A 210 15.46 9.84 -19.49
C PRO A 210 16.71 9.50 -18.68
N VAL A 211 16.54 8.72 -17.62
CA VAL A 211 17.64 8.20 -16.79
C VAL A 211 18.17 6.88 -17.33
N ALA A 212 17.35 6.15 -18.10
CA ALA A 212 17.71 4.90 -18.76
C ALA A 212 16.78 4.62 -19.96
N GLU A 213 17.17 3.66 -20.79
CA GLU A 213 16.31 3.01 -21.80
C GLU A 213 15.91 1.62 -21.28
N SER A 214 14.64 1.26 -21.44
CA SER A 214 14.12 -0.09 -21.15
C SER A 214 13.61 -0.73 -22.44
N GLU A 215 13.29 -2.03 -22.42
CA GLU A 215 12.63 -2.72 -23.55
C GLU A 215 11.31 -2.05 -23.98
N GLN A 216 10.69 -1.26 -23.11
CA GLN A 216 9.42 -0.57 -23.33
C GLN A 216 9.60 0.92 -23.65
N GLY A 217 10.85 1.38 -23.79
CA GLY A 217 11.24 2.74 -24.11
C GLY A 217 11.86 3.50 -22.93
N PRO A 218 11.91 4.85 -23.00
CA PRO A 218 12.64 5.68 -22.06
C PRO A 218 12.03 5.65 -20.65
N VAL A 219 12.92 5.54 -19.67
CA VAL A 219 12.63 5.53 -18.24
C VAL A 219 12.98 6.89 -17.65
N TYR A 220 12.14 7.42 -16.78
CA TYR A 220 12.30 8.72 -16.13
C TYR A 220 12.34 8.55 -14.61
N ALA A 221 13.03 9.44 -13.92
CA ALA A 221 12.92 9.53 -12.47
C ALA A 221 11.54 10.12 -12.09
N LEU A 222 10.87 9.48 -11.13
CA LEU A 222 9.60 9.97 -10.59
C LEU A 222 9.73 11.40 -10.07
N ALA A 223 10.85 11.72 -9.41
CA ALA A 223 11.15 13.05 -8.88
C ALA A 223 11.18 14.14 -9.96
N ASP A 224 11.66 13.83 -11.16
CA ASP A 224 11.71 14.79 -12.27
C ASP A 224 10.32 15.05 -12.87
N VAL A 225 9.46 14.03 -12.84
CA VAL A 225 8.07 14.14 -13.30
C VAL A 225 7.21 14.92 -12.29
N ILE A 226 7.37 14.66 -10.99
CA ILE A 226 6.67 15.38 -9.91
C ILE A 226 7.00 16.87 -9.96
N ARG A 227 8.28 17.23 -10.11
CA ARG A 227 8.75 18.61 -10.25
C ARG A 227 8.17 19.39 -11.44
N LYS A 228 7.43 18.74 -12.34
CA LYS A 228 6.71 19.40 -13.45
C LYS A 228 5.19 19.46 -13.26
N LEU A 229 4.66 18.80 -12.24
CA LEU A 229 3.24 18.78 -11.89
C LEU A 229 2.87 19.79 -10.81
N VAL A 230 3.84 20.11 -9.95
CA VAL A 230 3.77 21.18 -8.94
C VAL A 230 4.36 22.45 -9.52
#